data_AF-A0A354JRV5-F1
#
_entry.id   AF-A0A354JRV5-F1
#
_cell.length_a   1.000
_cell.length_b   1.000
_cell.length_c   1.000
_cell.angle_alpha   90.00
_cell.angle_beta   90.00
_cell.angle_gamma   90.00
#
_symmetry.space_group_name_H-M   'P 1'
#
loop_
_entity.id
_entity.type
_entity.pdbx_description
1 polymer ?
#
loop_
_entity_poly.entity_id
_entity_poly.type
_entity_poly.pdbx_seq_one_letter_code
_entity_poly.pdbx_strand_id
1 'polypeptide(L)'
;MFKDSYIILTSEKNFIKKCYCQWLSYYKVIHLQQDKGRDIMHYKSIRNIFLLLFLFAFTACVEPGNYRMRDRYIVTSHTLYIRSAPSTVSEIIGTLGQGDTVVAVASDRYWIMVRNGYETGYISTDYLKKIDYPVTPKILQTSEKLANWKKWQFWILAIAMLLLWVLAEETVLKTKQYLKKKFNFNIKEIIVSYVTFFVVALLSGIIYLHWKDYFIESIYKGIAANSYEADIVTITVWVQLSLLAISILYDYLGSIFKTGLRFGTLLTILDVLLGLMAFCITFFLVIALSYYAIAFLLVFFTSRFIHIVDKNSSKPRFRK
;
A
#
# COMPACT_ATOMS: atom_id res chain seq x y z
N MET A 1 -0.23 -11.50 43.97
CA MET A 1 -0.69 -11.61 42.57
C MET A 1 -1.62 -10.46 42.14
N PHE A 2 -1.45 -9.22 42.63
CA PHE A 2 -2.26 -8.06 42.22
C PHE A 2 -1.48 -6.72 42.18
N LYS A 3 -0.15 -6.74 42.23
CA LYS A 3 0.68 -5.51 42.29
C LYS A 3 1.29 -5.12 40.93
N ASP A 4 1.44 -6.06 40.01
CA ASP A 4 2.13 -5.81 38.73
C ASP A 4 1.21 -5.24 37.63
N SER A 5 -0.11 -5.43 37.75
CA SER A 5 -1.08 -4.92 36.77
C SER A 5 -1.31 -3.41 36.84
N TYR A 6 -1.05 -2.78 38.00
CA TYR A 6 -1.22 -1.33 38.18
C TYR A 6 -0.04 -0.49 37.63
N ILE A 7 1.17 -1.08 37.57
CA ILE A 7 2.38 -0.40 37.08
C ILE A 7 2.37 -0.32 35.54
N ILE A 8 1.78 -1.31 34.87
CA ILE A 8 1.68 -1.34 33.40
C ILE A 8 0.65 -0.30 32.90
N LEU A 9 -0.49 -0.16 33.57
CA LEU A 9 -1.54 0.83 33.21
C LEU A 9 -1.13 2.29 33.47
N THR A 10 -0.22 2.55 34.41
CA THR A 10 0.31 3.90 34.67
C THR A 10 1.43 4.29 33.70
N SER A 11 2.19 3.32 33.19
CA SER A 11 3.21 3.53 32.14
C SER A 11 2.57 3.92 30.79
N GLU A 12 1.51 3.23 30.36
CA GLU A 12 0.80 3.54 29.11
C GLU A 12 0.13 4.92 29.10
N LYS A 13 -0.53 5.32 30.21
CA LYS A 13 -1.16 6.65 30.30
C LYS A 13 -0.13 7.79 30.23
N ASN A 14 1.06 7.60 30.81
CA ASN A 14 2.15 8.58 30.73
C ASN A 14 2.76 8.63 29.32
N PHE A 15 2.86 7.50 28.60
CA PHE A 15 3.32 7.47 27.22
C PHE A 15 2.36 8.17 26.25
N ILE A 16 1.05 7.92 26.38
CA ILE A 16 0.01 8.56 25.55
C ILE A 16 -0.03 10.07 25.81
N LYS A 17 0.08 10.51 27.08
CA LYS A 17 0.11 11.93 27.44
C LYS A 17 1.37 12.63 26.90
N LYS A 18 2.51 11.94 26.89
CA LYS A 18 3.77 12.45 26.33
C LYS A 18 3.69 12.59 24.80
N CYS A 19 3.10 11.60 24.11
CA CYS A 19 2.83 11.67 22.68
C CYS A 19 1.86 12.81 22.31
N TYR A 20 0.80 13.02 23.09
CA TYR A 20 -0.18 14.08 22.86
C TYR A 20 0.40 15.48 23.08
N CYS A 21 1.23 15.68 24.12
CA CYS A 21 1.94 16.94 24.34
C CYS A 21 2.98 17.24 23.26
N GLN A 22 3.65 16.21 22.73
CA GLN A 22 4.62 16.34 21.65
C GLN A 22 3.93 16.65 20.31
N TRP A 23 2.76 16.06 20.07
CA TRP A 23 1.88 16.38 18.94
C TRP A 23 1.33 17.80 19.02
N LEU A 24 0.90 18.28 20.19
CA LEU A 24 0.47 19.67 20.42
C LEU A 24 1.61 20.68 20.25
N SER A 25 2.82 20.35 20.66
CA SER A 25 4.02 21.19 20.43
C SER A 25 4.31 21.32 18.93
N TYR A 26 4.21 20.21 18.19
CA TYR A 26 4.37 20.20 16.73
C TYR A 26 3.25 20.99 16.02
N TYR A 27 2.00 20.84 16.45
CA TYR A 27 0.84 21.59 15.94
C TYR A 27 1.00 23.11 16.15
N LYS A 28 1.52 23.53 17.31
CA LYS A 28 1.73 24.94 17.65
C LYS A 28 2.87 25.57 16.84
N VAL A 29 3.91 24.81 16.50
CA VAL A 29 5.01 25.25 15.61
C VAL A 29 4.52 25.41 14.16
N ILE A 30 3.58 24.58 13.72
CA ILE A 30 2.96 24.69 12.38
C ILE A 30 2.11 25.96 12.27
N HIS A 31 1.34 26.30 13.30
CA HIS A 31 0.47 27.49 13.30
C HIS A 31 1.23 28.82 13.40
N LEU A 32 2.40 28.85 14.06
CA LEU A 32 3.22 30.07 14.22
C LEU A 32 4.09 30.43 12.99
N GLN A 33 4.17 29.57 11.97
CA GLN A 33 4.88 29.87 10.72
C GLN A 33 4.01 30.48 9.61
N GLN A 34 2.74 30.79 9.91
CA GLN A 34 1.73 31.14 8.90
C GLN A 34 1.84 32.58 8.35
N ASP A 35 2.71 33.44 8.89
CA ASP A 35 2.73 34.88 8.56
C ASP A 35 3.84 35.38 7.59
N LYS A 36 4.74 34.53 7.10
CA LYS A 36 5.79 34.94 6.11
C LYS A 36 5.89 34.03 4.88
N GLY A 37 4.75 33.52 4.42
CA GLY A 37 4.64 32.37 3.52
C GLY A 37 4.60 32.62 2.01
N ARG A 38 5.57 33.33 1.40
CA ARG A 38 5.70 33.30 -0.07
C ARG A 38 7.05 32.84 -0.61
N ASP A 39 8.17 33.36 -0.13
CA ASP A 39 9.49 32.94 -0.64
C ASP A 39 10.06 31.74 0.15
N ILE A 40 9.60 31.53 1.38
CA ILE A 40 10.05 30.44 2.25
C ILE A 40 9.54 29.07 1.77
N MET A 41 8.35 29.00 1.15
CA MET A 41 7.78 27.72 0.71
C MET A 41 8.50 27.10 -0.49
N HIS A 42 9.00 27.92 -1.43
CA HIS A 42 9.72 27.41 -2.60
C HIS A 42 11.07 26.79 -2.20
N TYR A 43 11.79 27.41 -1.27
CA TYR A 43 13.05 26.90 -0.71
C TYR A 43 12.84 25.69 0.23
N LYS A 44 11.78 25.67 1.03
CA LYS A 44 11.47 24.59 1.98
C LYS A 44 11.02 23.30 1.30
N SER A 45 10.29 23.39 0.18
CA SER A 45 9.91 22.23 -0.65
C SER A 45 11.13 21.61 -1.36
N ILE A 46 12.03 22.43 -1.92
CA ILE A 46 13.26 21.97 -2.57
C ILE A 46 14.23 21.30 -1.58
N ARG A 47 14.42 21.88 -0.37
CA ARG A 47 15.24 21.27 0.68
C ARG A 47 14.70 19.91 1.14
N ASN A 48 13.37 19.77 1.23
CA ASN A 48 12.74 18.50 1.58
C ASN A 48 12.92 17.45 0.47
N ILE A 49 12.93 17.86 -0.81
CA ILE A 49 13.24 16.97 -1.94
C ILE A 49 14.69 16.46 -1.86
N PHE A 50 15.67 17.31 -1.55
CA PHE A 50 17.06 16.86 -1.37
C PHE A 50 17.24 15.93 -0.17
N LEU A 51 16.57 16.21 0.95
CA LEU A 51 16.56 15.34 2.12
C LEU A 51 15.93 13.96 1.80
N LEU A 52 14.85 13.96 1.02
CA LEU A 52 14.17 12.76 0.55
C LEU A 52 15.06 11.96 -0.42
N LEU A 53 15.73 12.60 -1.36
CA LEU A 53 16.70 11.97 -2.26
C LEU A 53 17.91 11.40 -1.51
N PHE A 54 18.35 12.06 -0.43
CA PHE A 54 19.42 11.57 0.44
C PHE A 54 18.98 10.35 1.27
N LEU A 55 17.78 10.37 1.85
CA LEU A 55 17.20 9.21 2.54
C LEU A 55 17.03 8.02 1.58
N PHE A 56 16.61 8.28 0.35
CA PHE A 56 16.50 7.29 -0.72
C PHE A 56 17.88 6.71 -1.11
N ALA A 57 18.91 7.54 -1.20
CA ALA A 57 20.29 7.08 -1.45
C ALA A 57 20.85 6.24 -0.29
N PHE A 58 20.50 6.56 0.96
CA PHE A 58 20.93 5.79 2.14
C PHE A 58 20.25 4.41 2.20
N THR A 59 19.05 4.27 1.65
CA THR A 59 18.35 2.97 1.54
C THR A 59 18.90 2.05 0.44
N ALA A 60 19.78 2.54 -0.45
CA ALA A 60 20.37 1.79 -1.54
C ALA A 60 21.40 0.72 -1.10
N CYS A 61 21.66 0.58 0.21
CA CYS A 61 22.61 -0.40 0.76
C CYS A 61 21.97 -1.68 1.33
N VAL A 62 20.65 -1.91 1.23
CA VAL A 62 20.01 -3.10 1.86
C VAL A 62 19.09 -3.90 0.92
N GLU A 63 19.24 -5.23 0.90
CA GLU A 63 18.57 -6.12 -0.06
C GLU A 63 17.03 -6.15 0.06
N PRO A 64 16.27 -5.99 -1.04
CA PRO A 64 14.81 -6.03 -1.06
C PRO A 64 14.26 -7.45 -1.02
N GLY A 65 12.95 -7.54 -0.75
CA GLY A 65 12.22 -8.79 -0.56
C GLY A 65 12.19 -9.71 -1.78
N ASN A 66 12.11 -11.01 -1.51
CA ASN A 66 12.02 -12.06 -2.54
C ASN A 66 10.56 -12.24 -3.01
N TYR A 67 10.30 -12.08 -4.31
CA TYR A 67 8.99 -12.30 -4.95
C TYR A 67 8.63 -13.79 -5.08
N ARG A 68 8.48 -14.49 -3.95
CA ARG A 68 8.29 -15.94 -3.94
C ARG A 68 6.85 -16.32 -4.23
N MET A 69 6.63 -16.99 -5.37
CA MET A 69 5.46 -17.85 -5.52
C MET A 69 5.64 -19.05 -4.58
N ARG A 70 4.62 -19.38 -3.80
CA ARG A 70 4.61 -20.61 -3.01
C ARG A 70 4.23 -21.77 -3.90
N ASP A 71 4.90 -22.90 -3.70
CA ASP A 71 4.56 -24.12 -4.39
C ASP A 71 3.17 -24.59 -3.93
N ARG A 72 2.35 -25.05 -4.87
CA ARG A 72 1.02 -25.60 -4.58
C ARG A 72 0.94 -27.04 -5.06
N TYR A 73 0.16 -27.82 -4.34
CA TYR A 73 -0.01 -29.24 -4.61
C TYR A 73 -1.48 -29.63 -4.51
N ILE A 74 -1.88 -30.58 -5.34
CA ILE A 74 -3.16 -31.27 -5.21
C ILE A 74 -2.92 -32.66 -4.64
N VAL A 75 -3.77 -33.05 -3.68
CA VAL A 75 -3.70 -34.35 -3.02
C VAL A 75 -4.21 -35.44 -3.97
N THR A 76 -3.39 -36.47 -4.18
CA THR A 76 -3.72 -37.59 -5.08
C THR A 76 -4.30 -38.80 -4.34
N SER A 77 -4.01 -38.93 -3.05
CA SER A 77 -4.52 -40.01 -2.18
C SER A 77 -5.94 -39.73 -1.66
N HIS A 78 -6.74 -40.77 -1.43
CA HIS A 78 -8.07 -40.67 -0.80
C HIS A 78 -8.02 -40.02 0.59
N THR A 79 -6.96 -40.30 1.35
CA THR A 79 -6.72 -39.66 2.65
C THR A 79 -5.23 -39.45 2.82
N LEU A 80 -4.86 -38.23 3.17
CA LEU A 80 -3.49 -37.81 3.46
C LEU A 80 -3.47 -37.20 4.86
N TYR A 81 -2.62 -37.74 5.74
CA TYR A 81 -2.50 -37.27 7.11
C TYR A 81 -1.56 -36.06 7.19
N ILE A 82 -2.02 -35.02 7.88
CA ILE A 82 -1.19 -33.89 8.32
C ILE A 82 -0.57 -34.28 9.66
N ARG A 83 0.77 -34.22 9.73
CA ARG A 83 1.53 -34.66 10.90
C ARG A 83 2.22 -33.51 11.62
N SER A 84 2.45 -33.64 12.93
CA SER A 84 3.11 -32.61 13.74
C SER A 84 4.62 -32.43 13.44
N ALA A 85 5.27 -33.46 12.89
CA ALA A 85 6.69 -33.44 12.48
C ALA A 85 6.88 -34.17 11.14
N PRO A 86 8.01 -33.96 10.43
CA PRO A 86 8.30 -34.65 9.16
C PRO A 86 8.71 -36.11 9.40
N SER A 87 7.80 -36.92 9.95
CA SER A 87 8.03 -38.32 10.30
C SER A 87 6.74 -39.14 10.19
N THR A 88 6.85 -40.41 9.82
CA THR A 88 5.69 -41.33 9.72
C THR A 88 5.17 -41.81 11.07
N VAL A 89 5.88 -41.54 12.16
CA VAL A 89 5.48 -41.92 13.54
C VAL A 89 4.99 -40.75 14.37
N SER A 90 5.10 -39.51 13.88
CA SER A 90 4.60 -38.36 14.62
C SER A 90 3.08 -38.28 14.61
N GLU A 91 2.54 -37.60 15.60
CA GLU A 91 1.10 -37.41 15.79
C GLU A 91 0.42 -36.83 14.55
N ILE A 92 -0.79 -37.34 14.30
CA ILE A 92 -1.67 -36.88 13.23
C ILE A 92 -2.50 -35.72 13.79
N ILE A 93 -2.32 -34.54 13.23
CA ILE A 93 -2.99 -33.30 13.66
C ILE A 93 -4.10 -32.88 12.69
N GLY A 94 -4.28 -33.62 11.60
CA GLY A 94 -5.34 -33.37 10.61
C GLY A 94 -5.30 -34.33 9.43
N THR A 95 -6.23 -34.16 8.52
CA THR A 95 -6.40 -34.99 7.32
C THR A 95 -6.81 -34.14 6.12
N LEU A 96 -6.36 -34.54 4.93
CA LEU A 96 -6.76 -34.00 3.65
C LEU A 96 -7.34 -35.14 2.79
N GLY A 97 -8.35 -34.81 1.99
CA GLY A 97 -8.97 -35.71 1.03
C GLY A 97 -8.36 -35.59 -0.38
N GLN A 98 -8.68 -36.56 -1.24
CA GLN A 98 -8.30 -36.50 -2.65
C GLN A 98 -8.90 -35.27 -3.32
N GLY A 99 -8.08 -34.56 -4.11
CA GLY A 99 -8.48 -33.34 -4.79
C GLY A 99 -8.29 -32.07 -3.97
N ASP A 100 -8.00 -32.17 -2.66
CA ASP A 100 -7.69 -31.00 -1.84
C ASP A 100 -6.41 -30.32 -2.33
N THR A 101 -6.41 -28.99 -2.29
CA THR A 101 -5.27 -28.17 -2.70
C THR A 101 -4.57 -27.59 -1.48
N VAL A 102 -3.25 -27.69 -1.45
CA VAL A 102 -2.41 -27.17 -0.36
C VAL A 102 -1.33 -26.22 -0.88
N VAL A 103 -1.01 -25.21 -0.07
CA VAL A 103 0.06 -24.25 -0.32
C VAL A 103 1.22 -24.55 0.61
N ALA A 104 2.41 -24.77 0.04
CA ALA A 104 3.61 -25.06 0.80
C ALA A 104 4.12 -23.80 1.50
N VAL A 105 4.35 -23.90 2.81
CA VAL A 105 5.09 -22.93 3.61
C VAL A 105 6.60 -23.13 3.40
N ALA A 106 7.02 -24.39 3.44
CA ALA A 106 8.36 -24.85 3.09
C ALA A 106 8.24 -26.24 2.46
N SER A 107 9.17 -26.59 1.58
CA SER A 107 9.17 -27.87 0.89
C SER A 107 10.56 -28.49 0.92
N ASP A 108 10.63 -29.71 1.46
CA ASP A 108 11.79 -30.59 1.36
C ASP A 108 11.50 -31.72 0.37
N ARG A 109 12.50 -32.58 0.09
CA ARG A 109 12.35 -33.68 -0.87
C ARG A 109 11.25 -34.68 -0.50
N TYR A 110 10.99 -34.87 0.80
CA TYR A 110 10.08 -35.91 1.31
C TYR A 110 8.86 -35.36 2.04
N TRP A 111 8.95 -34.14 2.55
CA TRP A 111 7.94 -33.52 3.41
C TRP A 111 7.66 -32.10 2.98
N ILE A 112 6.39 -31.72 3.00
CA ILE A 112 5.94 -30.35 2.77
C ILE A 112 5.33 -29.84 4.06
N MET A 113 5.81 -28.68 4.49
CA MET A 113 5.22 -27.95 5.60
C MET A 113 4.01 -27.18 5.08
N VAL A 114 2.85 -27.42 5.66
CA VAL A 114 1.57 -26.79 5.32
C VAL A 114 0.93 -26.17 6.56
N ARG A 115 0.05 -25.21 6.34
CA ARG A 115 -0.72 -24.59 7.43
C ARG A 115 -2.02 -25.36 7.65
N ASN A 116 -2.31 -25.72 8.90
CA ASN A 116 -3.55 -26.37 9.32
C ASN A 116 -4.20 -25.50 10.40
N GLY A 117 -5.08 -24.59 9.97
CA GLY A 117 -5.63 -23.54 10.85
C GLY A 117 -4.55 -22.60 11.41
N TYR A 118 -4.39 -22.57 12.73
CA TYR A 118 -3.40 -21.75 13.43
C TYR A 118 -2.04 -22.42 13.61
N GLU A 119 -1.96 -23.73 13.34
CA GLU A 119 -0.74 -24.51 13.50
C GLU A 119 -0.15 -24.89 12.14
N THR A 120 1.08 -25.40 12.15
CA THR A 120 1.78 -25.89 10.96
C THR A 120 2.00 -27.38 11.09
N GLY A 121 1.75 -28.11 10.00
CA GLY A 121 1.95 -29.55 9.92
C GLY A 121 2.77 -29.95 8.70
N TYR A 122 3.06 -31.24 8.61
CA TYR A 122 3.87 -31.84 7.57
C TYR A 122 3.07 -32.92 6.85
N ILE A 123 3.14 -32.90 5.52
CA ILE A 123 2.52 -33.90 4.65
C ILE A 123 3.58 -34.50 3.72
N SER A 124 3.45 -35.78 3.38
CA SER A 124 4.40 -36.45 2.49
C SER A 124 4.23 -35.98 1.04
N THR A 125 5.35 -35.76 0.36
CA THR A 125 5.40 -35.41 -1.06
C THR A 125 4.88 -36.50 -1.97
N ASP A 126 4.89 -37.78 -1.54
CA ASP A 126 4.53 -38.92 -2.39
C ASP A 126 3.05 -38.94 -2.78
N TYR A 127 2.21 -38.26 -1.99
CA TYR A 127 0.76 -38.18 -2.20
C TYR A 127 0.31 -36.86 -2.80
N LEU A 128 1.25 -36.11 -3.38
CA LEU A 128 1.05 -34.76 -3.86
C LEU A 128 1.47 -34.63 -5.31
N LYS A 129 0.64 -33.95 -6.10
CA LYS A 129 1.00 -33.52 -7.46
C LYS A 129 1.14 -32.01 -7.46
N LYS A 130 2.31 -31.51 -7.87
CA LYS A 130 2.54 -30.07 -8.02
C LYS A 130 1.60 -29.53 -9.11
N ILE A 131 0.95 -28.40 -8.82
CA ILE A 131 0.08 -27.68 -9.75
C ILE A 131 0.71 -26.35 -10.15
N ASP A 132 0.49 -25.97 -11.40
CA ASP A 132 1.02 -24.72 -11.96
C ASP A 132 0.34 -23.50 -11.34
N TYR A 133 1.12 -22.45 -11.11
CA TYR A 133 0.63 -21.17 -10.61
C TYR A 133 -0.13 -20.40 -11.70
N PRO A 134 -1.06 -19.51 -11.34
CA PRO A 134 -1.62 -18.57 -12.30
C PRO A 134 -0.49 -17.72 -12.90
N VAL A 135 -0.44 -17.67 -14.24
CA VAL A 135 0.60 -16.94 -14.97
C VAL A 135 0.57 -15.47 -14.53
N THR A 136 1.73 -14.97 -14.04
CA THR A 136 1.82 -13.55 -13.67
C THR A 136 1.54 -12.70 -14.91
N PRO A 137 0.63 -11.71 -14.86
CA PRO A 137 0.34 -10.84 -15.98
C PRO A 137 1.63 -10.21 -16.55
N LYS A 138 1.73 -10.09 -17.88
CA LYS A 138 2.93 -9.55 -18.55
C LYS A 138 3.36 -8.18 -18.02
N ILE A 139 2.40 -7.34 -17.64
CA ILE A 139 2.69 -6.01 -17.07
C ILE A 139 3.38 -6.11 -15.72
N LEU A 140 2.95 -7.05 -14.87
CA LEU A 140 3.56 -7.29 -13.57
C LEU A 140 4.94 -7.94 -13.71
N GLN A 141 5.11 -8.91 -14.62
CA GLN A 141 6.43 -9.46 -14.95
C GLN A 141 7.41 -8.37 -15.41
N THR A 142 6.93 -7.43 -16.23
CA THR A 142 7.74 -6.31 -16.70
C THR A 142 8.11 -5.40 -15.52
N SER A 143 7.16 -5.09 -14.63
CA SER A 143 7.44 -4.31 -13.43
C SER A 143 8.47 -4.99 -12.51
N GLU A 144 8.39 -6.30 -12.31
CA GLU A 144 9.35 -7.06 -11.49
C GLU A 144 10.77 -6.99 -12.09
N LYS A 145 10.87 -7.08 -13.41
CA LYS A 145 12.16 -6.99 -14.11
C LYS A 145 12.77 -5.59 -13.99
N LEU A 146 11.94 -4.55 -14.00
CA LEU A 146 12.34 -3.15 -13.84
C LEU A 146 12.63 -2.79 -12.37
N ALA A 147 12.00 -3.47 -11.41
CA ALA A 147 12.16 -3.29 -9.97
C ALA A 147 13.51 -3.81 -9.43
N ASN A 148 14.49 -4.11 -10.29
CA ASN A 148 15.81 -4.55 -9.87
C ASN A 148 16.69 -3.35 -9.47
N TRP A 149 16.63 -3.02 -8.19
CA TRP A 149 17.40 -1.95 -7.54
C TRP A 149 18.93 -2.05 -7.68
N LYS A 150 19.49 -3.26 -7.94
CA LYS A 150 20.95 -3.43 -8.19
C LYS A 150 21.38 -2.81 -9.53
N LYS A 151 20.44 -2.51 -10.43
CA LYS A 151 20.73 -1.87 -11.72
C LYS A 151 20.55 -0.36 -11.65
N TRP A 152 21.49 0.40 -12.21
CA TRP A 152 21.39 1.87 -12.31
C TRP A 152 20.12 2.35 -13.06
N GLN A 153 19.64 1.56 -14.04
CA GLN A 153 18.42 1.83 -14.80
C GLN A 153 17.18 1.98 -13.91
N PHE A 154 17.12 1.22 -12.82
CA PHE A 154 16.03 1.34 -11.84
C PHE A 154 16.02 2.73 -11.20
N TRP A 155 17.17 3.24 -10.76
CA TRP A 155 17.26 4.53 -10.07
C TRP A 155 16.85 5.69 -10.96
N ILE A 156 17.22 5.66 -12.24
CA ILE A 156 16.76 6.65 -13.22
C ILE A 156 15.24 6.59 -13.39
N LEU A 157 14.68 5.40 -13.54
CA LEU A 157 13.24 5.21 -13.66
C LEU A 157 12.51 5.70 -12.40
N ALA A 158 12.98 5.35 -11.21
CA ALA A 158 12.40 5.78 -9.94
C ALA A 158 12.39 7.30 -9.78
N ILE A 159 13.52 7.97 -10.08
CA ILE A 159 13.63 9.43 -10.04
C ILE A 159 12.68 10.05 -11.08
N ALA A 160 12.64 9.53 -12.30
CA ALA A 160 11.74 10.01 -13.35
C ALA A 160 10.26 9.87 -12.95
N MET A 161 9.88 8.75 -12.32
CA MET A 161 8.52 8.52 -11.82
C MET A 161 8.16 9.49 -10.70
N LEU A 162 9.05 9.71 -9.73
CA LEU A 162 8.81 10.68 -8.65
C LEU A 162 8.75 12.12 -9.16
N LEU A 163 9.58 12.50 -10.14
CA LEU A 163 9.49 13.80 -10.80
C LEU A 163 8.18 13.96 -11.57
N LEU A 164 7.80 12.94 -12.34
CA LEU A 164 6.52 12.91 -13.06
C LEU A 164 5.35 13.07 -12.09
N TRP A 165 5.40 12.40 -10.93
CA TRP A 165 4.42 12.54 -9.88
C TRP A 165 4.27 14.01 -9.48
N VAL A 166 5.36 14.66 -9.07
CA VAL A 166 5.34 16.05 -8.61
C VAL A 166 4.82 16.99 -9.71
N LEU A 167 5.27 16.81 -10.96
CA LEU A 167 4.84 17.64 -12.09
C LEU A 167 3.34 17.48 -12.40
N ALA A 168 2.81 16.26 -12.35
CA ALA A 168 1.40 16.00 -12.54
C ALA A 168 0.55 16.65 -11.44
N GLU A 169 0.96 16.55 -10.17
CA GLU A 169 0.28 17.23 -9.07
C GLU A 169 0.22 18.75 -9.28
N GLU A 170 1.35 19.39 -9.61
CA GLU A 170 1.39 20.84 -9.86
C GLU A 170 0.52 21.24 -11.04
N THR A 171 0.45 20.41 -12.08
CA THR A 171 -0.37 20.64 -13.27
C THR A 171 -1.86 20.57 -12.91
N VAL A 172 -2.28 19.55 -12.16
CA VAL A 172 -3.67 19.41 -11.68
C VAL A 172 -4.05 20.58 -10.79
N LEU A 173 -3.18 20.98 -9.84
CA LEU A 173 -3.43 22.13 -8.95
C LEU A 173 -3.60 23.45 -9.73
N LYS A 174 -2.71 23.73 -10.69
CA LYS A 174 -2.81 24.94 -11.53
C LYS A 174 -4.10 24.95 -12.35
N THR A 175 -4.46 23.78 -12.91
CA THR A 175 -5.69 23.62 -13.71
C THR A 175 -6.93 23.86 -12.86
N LYS A 176 -6.97 23.29 -11.66
CA LYS A 176 -8.01 23.51 -10.66
C LYS A 176 -8.15 24.99 -10.29
N GLN A 177 -7.05 25.66 -9.99
CA GLN A 177 -7.05 27.08 -9.66
C GLN A 177 -7.51 27.96 -10.82
N TYR A 178 -7.10 27.64 -12.05
CA TYR A 178 -7.58 28.32 -13.24
C TYR A 178 -9.10 28.20 -13.40
N LEU A 179 -9.64 26.98 -13.25
CA LEU A 179 -11.08 26.74 -13.33
C LEU A 179 -11.86 27.44 -12.21
N LYS A 180 -11.36 27.38 -10.97
CA LYS A 180 -11.90 28.12 -9.81
C LYS A 180 -12.02 29.61 -10.11
N LYS A 181 -10.97 30.22 -10.66
CA LYS A 181 -10.95 31.65 -10.97
C LYS A 181 -11.86 31.99 -12.14
N LYS A 182 -11.90 31.15 -13.17
CA LYS A 182 -12.68 31.40 -14.40
C LYS A 182 -14.19 31.25 -14.20
N PHE A 183 -14.61 30.29 -13.38
CA PHE A 183 -16.02 29.92 -13.20
C PHE A 183 -16.56 30.21 -11.80
N ASN A 184 -15.76 30.83 -10.92
CA ASN A 184 -16.14 31.32 -9.59
C ASN A 184 -16.85 30.30 -8.69
N PHE A 185 -16.37 29.06 -8.67
CA PHE A 185 -16.87 28.01 -7.77
C PHE A 185 -15.87 27.69 -6.66
N ASN A 186 -16.33 27.02 -5.60
CA ASN A 186 -15.45 26.56 -4.52
C ASN A 186 -14.95 25.14 -4.79
N ILE A 187 -13.67 24.89 -4.52
CA ILE A 187 -13.06 23.55 -4.65
C ILE A 187 -13.12 22.82 -3.31
N LYS A 188 -13.21 21.49 -3.35
CA LYS A 188 -13.06 20.65 -2.15
C LYS A 188 -11.61 20.71 -1.65
N GLU A 189 -11.41 21.05 -0.38
CA GLU A 189 -10.08 21.26 0.20
C GLU A 189 -9.31 19.95 0.37
N ILE A 190 -10.00 18.93 0.90
CA ILE A 190 -9.45 17.60 1.18
C ILE A 190 -10.00 16.61 0.16
N ILE A 191 -9.09 15.88 -0.49
CA ILE A 191 -9.39 14.82 -1.46
C ILE A 191 -9.07 13.50 -0.75
N VAL A 192 -10.09 12.81 -0.28
CA VAL A 192 -9.93 11.58 0.53
C VAL A 192 -9.42 10.44 -0.34
N SER A 193 -9.93 10.33 -1.57
CA SER A 193 -9.54 9.32 -2.55
C SER A 193 -8.05 9.31 -2.78
N TYR A 194 -7.40 10.47 -2.85
CA TYR A 194 -5.96 10.57 -3.05
C TYR A 194 -5.15 9.89 -1.94
N VAL A 195 -5.56 10.05 -0.68
CA VAL A 195 -4.96 9.35 0.47
C VAL A 195 -5.23 7.86 0.39
N THR A 196 -6.46 7.47 0.03
CA THR A 196 -6.79 6.03 -0.09
C THR A 196 -6.02 5.34 -1.21
N PHE A 197 -5.81 5.98 -2.37
CA PHE A 197 -4.97 5.44 -3.44
C PHE A 197 -3.55 5.14 -2.92
N PHE A 198 -2.97 6.08 -2.18
CA PHE A 198 -1.64 5.91 -1.60
C PHE A 198 -1.59 4.75 -0.59
N VAL A 199 -2.54 4.69 0.37
CA VAL A 199 -2.59 3.63 1.38
C VAL A 199 -2.85 2.26 0.75
N VAL A 200 -3.79 2.17 -0.19
CA VAL A 200 -4.11 0.93 -0.91
C VAL A 200 -2.91 0.46 -1.73
N ALA A 201 -2.13 1.36 -2.32
CA ALA A 201 -0.89 1.01 -3.03
C ALA A 201 0.19 0.45 -2.11
N LEU A 202 0.41 1.07 -0.94
CA LEU A 202 1.34 0.57 0.07
C LEU A 202 0.95 -0.86 0.50
N LEU A 203 -0.31 -1.05 0.89
CA LEU A 203 -0.80 -2.35 1.34
C LEU A 203 -0.79 -3.39 0.23
N SER A 204 -1.19 -3.03 -0.99
CA SER A 204 -1.12 -3.92 -2.15
C SER A 204 0.31 -4.34 -2.46
N GLY A 205 1.28 -3.42 -2.36
CA GLY A 205 2.69 -3.74 -2.54
C GLY A 205 3.23 -4.70 -1.48
N ILE A 206 2.85 -4.50 -0.21
CA ILE A 206 3.19 -5.42 0.89
C ILE A 206 2.57 -6.80 0.64
N ILE A 207 1.29 -6.84 0.26
CA ILE A 207 0.60 -8.08 -0.04
C ILE A 207 1.28 -8.80 -1.21
N TYR A 208 1.66 -8.07 -2.25
CA TYR A 208 2.36 -8.61 -3.41
C TYR A 208 3.71 -9.25 -3.03
N LEU A 209 4.46 -8.64 -2.12
CA LEU A 209 5.77 -9.15 -1.69
C LEU A 209 5.67 -10.47 -0.91
N HIS A 210 4.63 -10.64 -0.09
CA HIS A 210 4.51 -11.79 0.82
C HIS A 210 3.55 -12.88 0.33
N TRP A 211 2.53 -12.49 -0.43
CA TRP A 211 1.43 -13.36 -0.88
C TRP A 211 1.11 -13.13 -2.36
N LYS A 212 2.16 -13.02 -3.19
CA LYS A 212 2.06 -12.78 -4.65
C LYS A 212 1.03 -13.67 -5.32
N ASP A 213 1.06 -14.96 -5.02
CA ASP A 213 0.19 -15.98 -5.62
C ASP A 213 -1.29 -15.73 -5.31
N TYR A 214 -1.64 -15.45 -4.05
CA TYR A 214 -3.02 -15.10 -3.67
C TYR A 214 -3.43 -13.74 -4.23
N PHE A 215 -2.52 -12.76 -4.26
CA PHE A 215 -2.79 -11.46 -4.87
C PHE A 215 -3.18 -11.60 -6.34
N ILE A 216 -2.38 -12.34 -7.13
CA ILE A 216 -2.66 -12.58 -8.54
C ILE A 216 -3.98 -13.34 -8.71
N GLU A 217 -4.21 -14.39 -7.92
CA GLU A 217 -5.43 -15.18 -7.99
C GLU A 217 -6.69 -14.36 -7.66
N SER A 218 -6.61 -13.48 -6.66
CA SER A 218 -7.71 -12.59 -6.28
C SER A 218 -8.14 -11.66 -7.41
N ILE A 219 -7.18 -11.21 -8.23
CA ILE A 219 -7.44 -10.36 -9.40
C ILE A 219 -8.12 -11.16 -10.52
N TYR A 220 -7.68 -12.40 -10.77
CA TYR A 220 -8.21 -13.22 -11.87
C TYR A 220 -9.58 -13.82 -11.57
N LYS A 221 -9.79 -14.34 -10.35
CA LYS A 221 -10.99 -15.10 -9.99
C LYS A 221 -12.09 -14.25 -9.36
N GLY A 222 -11.82 -13.00 -8.99
CA GLY A 222 -12.82 -12.16 -8.36
C GLY A 222 -13.08 -12.50 -6.88
N ILE A 223 -14.16 -11.95 -6.32
CA ILE A 223 -14.66 -12.29 -4.97
C ILE A 223 -15.11 -13.78 -4.90
N ALA A 224 -15.47 -14.38 -6.03
CA ALA A 224 -15.93 -15.77 -6.13
C ALA A 224 -14.82 -16.82 -6.00
N ALA A 225 -13.59 -16.39 -5.70
CA ALA A 225 -12.43 -17.24 -5.61
C ALA A 225 -12.42 -18.11 -4.34
N ASN A 226 -13.45 -18.91 -4.02
CA ASN A 226 -13.32 -20.01 -3.06
C ASN A 226 -14.28 -21.17 -3.33
N SER A 227 -13.70 -22.33 -3.65
CA SER A 227 -14.25 -23.63 -3.27
C SER A 227 -13.67 -24.13 -1.94
N TYR A 228 -12.67 -23.47 -1.36
CA TYR A 228 -12.07 -23.79 -0.06
C TYR A 228 -11.67 -22.47 0.60
N GLU A 229 -12.30 -22.14 1.73
CA GLU A 229 -12.06 -21.01 2.64
C GLU A 229 -11.44 -19.73 2.06
N ALA A 230 -12.21 -18.64 2.07
CA ALA A 230 -11.73 -17.30 1.71
C ALA A 230 -10.46 -16.92 2.45
N ASP A 231 -9.33 -17.09 1.75
CA ASP A 231 -8.04 -16.68 2.26
C ASP A 231 -8.11 -15.19 2.61
N ILE A 232 -7.55 -14.86 3.77
CA ILE A 232 -7.59 -13.52 4.36
C ILE A 232 -7.00 -12.49 3.41
N VAL A 233 -6.05 -12.90 2.56
CA VAL A 233 -5.44 -12.06 1.53
C VAL A 233 -6.45 -11.64 0.47
N THR A 234 -7.24 -12.58 -0.06
CA THR A 234 -8.28 -12.29 -1.06
C THR A 234 -9.32 -11.32 -0.49
N ILE A 235 -9.81 -11.57 0.72
CA ILE A 235 -10.75 -10.66 1.40
C ILE A 235 -10.11 -9.27 1.54
N THR A 236 -8.85 -9.20 1.98
CA THR A 236 -8.13 -7.94 2.19
C THR A 236 -8.02 -7.13 0.90
N VAL A 237 -7.69 -7.76 -0.24
CA VAL A 237 -7.62 -7.08 -1.54
C VAL A 237 -8.97 -6.48 -1.94
N TRP A 238 -10.06 -7.23 -1.77
CA TRP A 238 -11.40 -6.76 -2.14
C TRP A 238 -11.95 -5.70 -1.19
N VAL A 239 -11.62 -5.77 0.10
CA VAL A 239 -11.91 -4.70 1.07
C VAL A 239 -11.18 -3.40 0.68
N GLN A 240 -9.90 -3.49 0.28
CA GLN A 240 -9.14 -2.32 -0.19
C GLN A 240 -9.77 -1.70 -1.44
N LEU A 241 -10.18 -2.53 -2.42
CA LEU A 241 -10.84 -2.05 -3.63
C LEU A 241 -12.18 -1.38 -3.33
N SER A 242 -12.95 -1.94 -2.39
CA SER A 242 -14.23 -1.37 -1.96
C SER A 242 -14.05 -0.02 -1.25
N LEU A 243 -13.06 0.08 -0.35
CA LEU A 243 -12.71 1.35 0.31
C LEU A 243 -12.26 2.42 -0.69
N LEU A 244 -11.49 2.03 -1.70
CA LEU A 244 -11.11 2.91 -2.80
C LEU A 244 -12.35 3.42 -3.55
N ALA A 245 -13.27 2.53 -3.93
CA ALA A 245 -14.50 2.92 -4.63
C ALA A 245 -15.38 3.88 -3.79
N ILE A 246 -15.54 3.60 -2.49
CA ILE A 246 -16.29 4.46 -1.56
C ILE A 246 -15.65 5.84 -1.45
N SER A 247 -14.31 5.92 -1.38
CA SER A 247 -13.59 7.18 -1.29
C SER A 247 -13.74 8.05 -2.54
N ILE A 248 -13.73 7.43 -3.73
CA ILE A 248 -13.94 8.11 -5.01
C ILE A 248 -15.36 8.64 -5.06
N LEU A 249 -16.36 7.84 -4.66
CA LEU A 249 -17.75 8.26 -4.60
C LEU A 249 -17.95 9.45 -3.64
N TYR A 250 -17.31 9.41 -2.46
CA TYR A 250 -17.35 10.50 -1.49
C TYR A 250 -16.75 11.81 -2.05
N ASP A 251 -15.63 11.73 -2.76
CA ASP A 251 -15.03 12.90 -3.41
C ASP A 251 -15.87 13.40 -4.58
N TYR A 252 -16.46 12.48 -5.36
CA TYR A 252 -17.34 12.81 -6.47
C TYR A 252 -18.57 13.58 -6.02
N LEU A 253 -19.31 13.06 -5.03
CA LEU A 253 -20.49 13.72 -4.48
C LEU A 253 -20.13 15.09 -3.92
N GLY A 254 -19.06 15.17 -3.11
CA GLY A 254 -18.59 16.45 -2.56
C GLY A 254 -18.19 17.47 -3.63
N SER A 255 -17.63 17.01 -4.75
CA SER A 255 -17.24 17.85 -5.89
C SER A 255 -18.47 18.41 -6.61
N ILE A 256 -19.48 17.56 -6.87
CA ILE A 256 -20.75 17.97 -7.51
C ILE A 256 -21.50 19.00 -6.65
N PHE A 257 -21.63 18.75 -5.34
CA PHE A 257 -22.34 19.68 -4.45
C PHE A 257 -21.71 21.07 -4.41
N LYS A 258 -20.39 21.18 -4.59
CA LYS A 258 -19.69 22.48 -4.56
C LYS A 258 -19.59 23.19 -5.91
N THR A 259 -19.57 22.44 -7.02
CA THR A 259 -19.18 22.98 -8.35
C THR A 259 -20.19 22.70 -9.46
N GLY A 260 -21.25 21.93 -9.17
CA GLY A 260 -22.21 21.44 -10.15
C GLY A 260 -21.70 20.21 -10.91
N LEU A 261 -22.58 19.56 -11.66
CA LEU A 261 -22.30 18.25 -12.27
C LEU A 261 -21.14 18.28 -13.29
N ARG A 262 -21.11 19.29 -14.18
CA ARG A 262 -20.10 19.37 -15.25
C ARG A 262 -18.68 19.61 -14.74
N PHE A 263 -18.49 20.54 -13.80
CA PHE A 263 -17.17 20.80 -13.22
C PHE A 263 -16.82 19.78 -12.15
N GLY A 264 -17.81 19.29 -11.40
CA GLY A 264 -17.62 18.28 -10.37
C GLY A 264 -17.03 16.99 -10.94
N THR A 265 -17.63 16.49 -12.04
CA THR A 265 -17.13 15.32 -12.80
C THR A 265 -15.71 15.53 -13.30
N LEU A 266 -15.43 16.65 -13.97
CA LEU A 266 -14.10 16.96 -14.50
C LEU A 266 -13.03 16.98 -13.40
N LEU A 267 -13.30 17.64 -12.28
CA LEU A 267 -12.37 17.75 -11.16
C LEU A 267 -12.09 16.37 -10.54
N THR A 268 -13.12 15.55 -10.36
CA THR A 268 -12.97 14.19 -9.84
C THR A 268 -12.17 13.30 -10.78
N ILE A 269 -12.38 13.40 -12.09
CA ILE A 269 -11.58 12.63 -13.07
C ILE A 269 -10.09 12.99 -12.95
N LEU A 270 -9.76 14.29 -12.84
CA LEU A 270 -8.38 14.73 -12.65
C LEU A 270 -7.78 14.16 -11.35
N ASP A 271 -8.54 14.13 -10.26
CA ASP A 271 -8.10 13.58 -8.98
C ASP A 271 -7.91 12.07 -9.00
N VAL A 272 -8.82 11.34 -9.67
CA VAL A 272 -8.72 9.89 -9.83
C VAL A 272 -7.52 9.52 -10.70
N LEU A 273 -7.25 10.25 -11.79
CA LEU A 273 -6.07 10.04 -12.63
C LEU A 273 -4.77 10.28 -11.85
N LEU A 274 -4.73 11.36 -11.05
CA LEU A 274 -3.61 11.66 -10.18
C LEU A 274 -3.40 10.56 -9.13
N GLY A 275 -4.49 10.10 -8.49
CA GLY A 275 -4.49 9.02 -7.53
C GLY A 275 -4.04 7.68 -8.12
N LEU A 276 -4.47 7.35 -9.34
CA LEU A 276 -4.06 6.13 -10.04
C LEU A 276 -2.56 6.14 -10.36
N MET A 277 -2.04 7.28 -10.83
CA MET A 277 -0.61 7.46 -11.05
C MET A 277 0.18 7.32 -9.74
N ALA A 278 -0.27 7.98 -8.67
CA ALA A 278 0.30 7.84 -7.33
C ALA A 278 0.30 6.37 -6.85
N PHE A 279 -0.80 5.64 -7.10
CA PHE A 279 -0.91 4.23 -6.78
C PHE A 279 0.14 3.40 -7.52
N CYS A 280 0.25 3.56 -8.85
CA CYS A 280 1.20 2.80 -9.66
C CYS A 280 2.65 3.05 -9.24
N ILE A 281 3.01 4.31 -8.96
CA ILE A 281 4.38 4.65 -8.56
C ILE A 281 4.70 4.11 -7.17
N THR A 282 3.76 4.26 -6.23
CA THR A 282 3.90 3.74 -4.86
C THR A 282 4.04 2.23 -4.87
N PHE A 283 3.14 1.52 -5.58
CA PHE A 283 3.17 0.06 -5.70
C PHE A 283 4.49 -0.44 -6.30
N PHE A 284 4.95 0.19 -7.40
CA PHE A 284 6.22 -0.15 -8.03
C PHE A 284 7.42 0.03 -7.09
N LEU A 285 7.49 1.17 -6.39
CA LEU A 285 8.59 1.46 -5.47
C LEU A 285 8.57 0.53 -4.24
N VAL A 286 7.39 0.20 -3.71
CA VAL A 286 7.25 -0.78 -2.61
C VAL A 286 7.72 -2.15 -3.06
N ILE A 287 7.35 -2.61 -4.25
CA ILE A 287 7.84 -3.89 -4.78
C ILE A 287 9.37 -3.87 -4.91
N ALA A 288 9.95 -2.80 -5.45
CA ALA A 288 11.38 -2.70 -5.69
C ALA A 288 12.25 -2.56 -4.43
N LEU A 289 11.75 -1.85 -3.42
CA LEU A 289 12.54 -1.45 -2.24
C LEU A 289 11.95 -1.97 -0.92
N SER A 290 10.87 -2.74 -0.96
CA SER A 290 10.22 -3.35 0.21
C SER A 290 9.94 -2.33 1.34
N TYR A 291 10.30 -2.66 2.57
CA TYR A 291 10.10 -1.83 3.76
C TYR A 291 10.73 -0.44 3.66
N TYR A 292 11.81 -0.27 2.88
CA TYR A 292 12.53 0.99 2.75
C TYR A 292 11.74 2.04 1.96
N ALA A 293 11.04 1.60 0.91
CA ALA A 293 10.15 2.49 0.16
C ALA A 293 9.04 3.05 1.05
N ILE A 294 8.51 2.27 1.99
CA ILE A 294 7.36 2.69 2.82
C ILE A 294 7.70 3.95 3.63
N ALA A 295 8.84 3.96 4.32
CA ALA A 295 9.25 5.10 5.14
C ALA A 295 9.47 6.36 4.30
N PHE A 296 10.20 6.24 3.19
CA PHE A 296 10.41 7.34 2.25
C PHE A 296 9.09 7.86 1.66
N LEU A 297 8.23 6.95 1.20
CA LEU A 297 6.95 7.29 0.58
C LEU A 297 5.99 7.95 1.56
N LEU A 298 5.99 7.55 2.84
CA LEU A 298 5.19 8.22 3.87
C LEU A 298 5.61 9.68 4.07
N VAL A 299 6.91 9.96 4.15
CA VAL A 299 7.42 11.33 4.30
C VAL A 299 7.19 12.14 3.02
N PHE A 300 7.45 11.54 1.85
CA PHE A 300 7.19 12.17 0.56
C PHE A 300 5.71 12.52 0.40
N PHE A 301 4.81 11.54 0.58
CA PHE A 301 3.37 11.71 0.41
C PHE A 301 2.80 12.73 1.40
N THR A 302 3.17 12.65 2.69
CA THR A 302 2.67 13.61 3.69
C THR A 302 3.10 15.04 3.36
N SER A 303 4.35 15.26 2.95
CA SER A 303 4.83 16.57 2.52
C SER A 303 4.04 17.10 1.32
N ARG A 304 3.74 16.25 0.34
CA ARG A 304 2.99 16.65 -0.87
C ARG A 304 1.51 16.85 -0.60
N PHE A 305 0.90 16.00 0.22
CA PHE A 305 -0.49 16.11 0.64
C PHE A 305 -0.75 17.42 1.39
N ILE A 306 0.14 17.80 2.33
CA ILE A 306 0.04 19.08 3.04
C ILE A 306 0.10 20.25 2.05
N HIS A 307 1.00 20.20 1.06
CA HIS A 307 1.08 21.22 0.02
C HIS A 307 -0.21 21.33 -0.82
N ILE A 308 -0.82 20.20 -1.20
CA ILE A 308 -2.09 20.17 -1.95
C ILE A 308 -3.21 20.81 -1.13
N VAL A 309 -3.35 20.42 0.15
CA VAL A 309 -4.41 20.93 1.03
C VAL A 309 -4.26 22.43 1.26
N ASP A 310 -3.04 22.93 1.49
CA ASP A 310 -2.76 24.36 1.62
C ASP A 310 -3.15 25.14 0.34
N LYS A 311 -2.80 24.60 -0.84
CA LYS A 311 -3.15 25.24 -2.12
C LYS A 311 -4.65 25.23 -2.40
N ASN A 312 -5.36 24.16 -2.06
CA ASN A 312 -6.80 24.07 -2.26
C ASN A 312 -7.59 24.99 -1.31
N SER A 313 -7.13 25.14 -0.06
CA SER A 313 -7.76 26.00 0.95
C SER A 313 -7.49 27.49 0.73
N SER A 314 -6.47 27.85 -0.06
CA SER A 314 -6.13 29.24 -0.31
C SER A 314 -7.31 30.06 -0.91
N LYS A 315 -7.70 31.12 -0.20
CA LYS A 315 -8.72 32.09 -0.63
C LYS A 315 -8.13 33.06 -1.67
N PRO A 316 -8.93 33.55 -2.63
CA PRO A 316 -8.47 34.58 -3.56
C PRO A 316 -8.06 35.82 -2.75
N ARG A 317 -6.81 36.26 -2.94
CA ARG A 317 -6.32 37.51 -2.37
C ARG A 317 -7.04 38.65 -3.10
N PHE A 318 -8.02 39.26 -2.44
CA PHE A 318 -8.52 40.57 -2.86
C PHE A 318 -7.33 41.53 -2.74
N ARG A 319 -6.83 42.00 -3.90
CA ARG A 319 -6.02 43.23 -3.92
C ARG A 319 -6.97 44.34 -3.47
N LYS A 320 -6.74 44.87 -2.26
CA LYS A 320 -7.25 46.18 -1.89
C LYS A 320 -6.52 47.24 -2.71
#